data_AF-A0A973PMP7-F1
#
_entry.id   AF-A0A973PMP7-F1
#
_cell.length_a   1.000
_cell.length_b   1.000
_cell.length_c   1.000
_cell.angle_alpha   90.00
_cell.angle_beta   90.00
_cell.angle_gamma   90.00
#
_symmetry.space_group_name_H-M   'P 1'
#
loop_
_entity.id
_entity.type
_entity.pdbx_description
1 polymer ?
#
loop_
_entity_poly.entity_id
_entity_poly.type
_entity_poly.pdbx_seq_one_letter_code
_entity_poly.pdbx_strand_id
1 'polypeptide(L)'
;DTRAKRGPLLLVGGGADRIVPPSLVRAAYRRYKDARSITELRVFAGRGHTLYTDHGWADVAGAALGFLDRHGLAAVPADSPRAQSS
;
A
#
# COMPACT_ATOMS: atom_id res chain seq x y z
N ASP A 1 -16.55 -8.89 -4.49
CA ASP A 1 -17.43 -7.71 -4.49
C ASP A 1 -16.58 -6.47 -4.20
N THR A 2 -16.49 -5.51 -5.13
CA THR A 2 -15.76 -4.24 -4.94
C THR A 2 -16.61 -3.18 -4.24
N ARG A 3 -17.89 -3.46 -3.95
CA ARG A 3 -18.86 -2.55 -3.33
C ARG A 3 -18.97 -2.69 -1.81
N ALA A 4 -18.33 -3.70 -1.21
CA ALA A 4 -18.27 -3.84 0.25
C ALA A 4 -17.55 -2.65 0.91
N LYS A 5 -18.05 -2.18 2.05
CA LYS A 5 -17.40 -1.11 2.83
C LYS A 5 -16.08 -1.65 3.41
N ARG A 6 -14.97 -1.28 2.80
CA ARG A 6 -13.60 -1.65 3.21
C ARG A 6 -12.79 -0.43 3.65
N GLY A 7 -11.72 -0.66 4.40
CA GLY A 7 -10.69 0.35 4.66
C GLY A 7 -9.91 0.74 3.39
N PRO A 8 -9.02 1.74 3.44
CA PRO A 8 -8.22 2.17 2.30
C PRO A 8 -7.30 1.02 1.81
N LEU A 9 -6.99 0.98 0.51
CA LEU A 9 -6.17 -0.05 -0.11
C LEU A 9 -4.98 0.57 -0.83
N LEU A 10 -3.79 0.05 -0.57
CA LEU A 10 -2.59 0.33 -1.36
C LEU A 10 -2.26 -0.89 -2.22
N LEU A 11 -2.17 -0.68 -3.54
CA LEU A 11 -1.64 -1.66 -4.48
C LEU A 11 -0.18 -1.33 -4.79
N VAL A 12 0.71 -2.30 -4.62
CA VAL A 12 2.15 -2.16 -4.90
C VAL A 12 2.57 -3.13 -6.00
N GLY A 13 3.42 -2.69 -6.92
CA GLY A 13 3.98 -3.55 -7.98
C GLY A 13 5.40 -3.17 -8.40
N GLY A 14 6.14 -4.16 -8.91
CA GLY A 14 7.45 -3.96 -9.53
C GLY A 14 7.32 -3.54 -11.00
N GLY A 15 8.02 -2.49 -11.42
CA GLY A 15 8.01 -2.00 -12.80
C GLY A 15 8.75 -2.90 -13.79
N ALA A 16 9.65 -3.76 -13.30
CA ALA A 16 10.41 -4.75 -14.06
C ALA A 16 10.02 -6.20 -13.67
N ASP A 17 8.89 -6.39 -12.99
CA ASP A 17 8.38 -7.70 -12.63
C ASP A 17 7.92 -8.45 -13.90
N ARG A 18 8.51 -9.62 -14.11
CA ARG A 18 8.19 -10.53 -15.24
C ARG A 18 7.25 -11.66 -14.84
N ILE A 19 7.07 -11.92 -13.54
CA ILE A 19 6.16 -12.93 -13.01
C ILE A 19 4.77 -12.32 -12.86
N VAL A 20 4.68 -11.14 -12.25
CA VAL A 20 3.43 -10.36 -12.15
C VAL A 20 3.65 -8.99 -12.82
N PRO A 21 3.41 -8.88 -14.14
CA PRO A 21 3.65 -7.64 -14.87
C PRO A 21 2.91 -6.44 -14.27
N PRO A 22 3.49 -5.22 -14.35
CA PRO A 22 2.88 -4.02 -13.79
C PRO A 22 1.51 -3.70 -14.41
N SER A 23 1.22 -4.20 -15.60
CA SER A 23 -0.10 -4.10 -16.24
C SER A 23 -1.20 -4.81 -15.45
N LEU A 24 -0.91 -5.93 -14.78
CA LEU A 24 -1.88 -6.65 -13.94
C LEU A 24 -2.20 -5.86 -12.67
N VAL A 25 -1.19 -5.28 -12.02
CA VAL A 25 -1.40 -4.43 -10.84
C VAL A 25 -2.20 -3.18 -11.20
N ARG A 26 -1.92 -2.56 -12.36
CA ARG A 26 -2.73 -1.44 -12.90
C ARG A 26 -4.16 -1.87 -13.23
N ALA A 27 -4.36 -3.10 -13.74
CA ALA A 27 -5.69 -3.64 -13.99
C ALA A 27 -6.48 -3.85 -12.70
N ALA A 28 -5.85 -4.36 -11.65
CA ALA A 28 -6.44 -4.44 -10.32
C ALA A 28 -6.83 -3.04 -9.83
N TYR A 29 -5.93 -2.05 -9.93
CA TYR A 29 -6.24 -0.66 -9.55
C TYR A 29 -7.48 -0.13 -10.27
N ARG A 30 -7.60 -0.33 -11.59
CA ARG A 30 -8.78 0.09 -12.35
C ARG A 30 -10.10 -0.54 -11.87
N ARG A 31 -10.06 -1.74 -11.28
CA ARG A 31 -11.24 -2.40 -10.70
C ARG A 31 -11.66 -1.78 -9.36
N TYR A 32 -10.71 -1.23 -8.60
CA TYR A 32 -10.96 -0.70 -7.26
C TYR A 32 -11.03 0.82 -7.19
N LYS A 33 -10.51 1.56 -8.19
CA LYS A 33 -10.43 3.02 -8.16
C LYS A 33 -11.77 3.74 -8.01
N ASP A 34 -12.85 3.12 -8.48
CA ASP A 34 -14.21 3.68 -8.44
C ASP A 34 -15.02 3.16 -7.23
N ALA A 35 -14.38 2.39 -6.33
CA ALA A 35 -15.01 1.97 -5.08
C ALA A 35 -15.19 3.18 -4.14
N ARG A 36 -16.15 3.08 -3.21
CA ARG A 36 -16.37 4.10 -2.15
C ARG A 36 -15.17 4.28 -1.20
N SER A 37 -14.19 3.39 -1.27
CA SER A 37 -13.03 3.35 -0.39
C SER A 37 -11.78 3.80 -1.14
N ILE A 38 -10.89 4.49 -0.44
CA ILE A 38 -9.66 5.01 -1.02
C ILE A 38 -8.82 3.84 -1.59
N THR A 39 -8.29 4.07 -2.78
CA THR A 39 -7.37 3.16 -3.46
C THR A 39 -6.19 3.95 -3.97
N GLU A 40 -4.98 3.55 -3.61
CA GLU A 40 -3.73 4.08 -4.13
C GLU A 40 -2.97 3.01 -4.92
N LEU A 41 -2.17 3.42 -5.90
CA LEU A 41 -1.29 2.55 -6.67
C LEU A 41 0.14 3.09 -6.64
N ARG A 42 1.10 2.24 -6.27
CA ARG A 42 2.53 2.54 -6.35
C ARG A 42 3.24 1.47 -7.19
N VAL A 43 3.88 1.89 -8.27
CA VAL A 43 4.75 1.02 -9.07
C VAL A 43 6.20 1.48 -8.92
N PHE A 44 7.07 0.60 -8.46
CA PHE A 44 8.49 0.88 -8.27
C PHE A 44 9.26 0.56 -9.55
N ALA A 45 9.68 1.60 -10.29
CA ALA A 45 10.47 1.45 -11.50
C ALA A 45 11.76 0.65 -11.23
N GLY A 46 12.17 -0.19 -12.18
CA GLY A 46 13.38 -1.01 -12.08
C GLY A 46 13.28 -2.24 -11.16
N ARG A 47 12.19 -2.41 -10.40
CA ARG A 47 12.05 -3.52 -9.46
C ARG A 47 11.33 -4.73 -10.00
N GLY A 48 11.83 -5.90 -9.64
CA GLY A 48 11.28 -7.21 -10.02
C GLY A 48 10.26 -7.76 -9.01
N HIS A 49 10.05 -9.07 -9.08
CA HIS A 49 9.04 -9.78 -8.27
C HIS A 49 9.34 -9.81 -6.77
N THR A 50 10.62 -9.76 -6.41
CA THR A 50 11.11 -9.86 -5.02
C THR A 50 11.25 -8.48 -4.35
N LEU A 51 10.52 -7.46 -4.82
CA LEU A 51 10.62 -6.08 -4.30
C LEU A 51 10.37 -5.93 -2.79
N TYR A 52 9.77 -6.93 -2.15
CA TYR A 52 9.50 -6.97 -0.71
C TYR A 52 10.62 -7.63 0.12
N THR A 53 11.61 -8.25 -0.52
CA THR A 53 12.75 -8.93 0.14
C THR A 53 14.12 -8.56 -0.43
N ASP A 54 14.17 -7.89 -1.59
CA ASP A 54 15.43 -7.45 -2.20
C ASP A 54 16.05 -6.25 -1.46
N HIS A 55 17.27 -5.87 -1.87
CA HIS A 55 18.06 -4.80 -1.25
C HIS A 55 17.33 -3.46 -1.09
N GLY A 56 16.28 -3.22 -1.87
CA GLY A 56 15.53 -1.99 -1.76
C GLY A 56 14.25 -2.11 -0.93
N TRP A 57 13.94 -3.24 -0.29
CA TRP A 57 12.66 -3.47 0.40
C TRP A 57 12.23 -2.32 1.32
N ALA A 58 13.19 -1.56 1.87
CA ALA A 58 12.96 -0.37 2.68
C ALA A 58 12.12 0.71 1.98
N ASP A 59 12.28 0.94 0.67
CA ASP A 59 11.45 1.91 -0.06
C ASP A 59 9.98 1.45 -0.15
N VAL A 60 9.77 0.13 -0.28
CA VAL A 60 8.45 -0.48 -0.31
C VAL A 60 7.79 -0.37 1.06
N ALA A 61 8.54 -0.68 2.12
CA ALA A 61 8.08 -0.51 3.49
C ALA A 61 7.77 0.96 3.81
N GLY A 62 8.61 1.91 3.40
CA GLY A 62 8.39 3.34 3.57
C GLY A 62 7.11 3.83 2.86
N ALA A 63 6.85 3.35 1.65
CA ALA A 63 5.60 3.66 0.95
C ALA A 63 4.35 3.10 1.67
N ALA A 64 4.45 1.90 2.22
CA ALA A 64 3.38 1.29 3.00
C ALA A 64 3.13 2.02 4.32
N LEU A 65 4.19 2.36 5.06
CA LEU A 65 4.10 3.13 6.31
C LEU A 65 3.54 4.53 6.07
N GLY A 66 4.04 5.24 5.05
CA GLY A 66 3.51 6.56 4.70
C GLY A 66 2.04 6.51 4.26
N PHE A 67 1.62 5.43 3.61
CA PHE A 67 0.20 5.21 3.30
C PHE A 67 -0.62 5.03 4.57
N LEU A 68 -0.18 4.17 5.50
CA LEU A 68 -0.88 3.95 6.76
C LEU A 68 -1.00 5.25 7.57
N ASP A 69 0.07 6.03 7.66
CA ASP A 69 0.10 7.32 8.36
C ASP A 69 -0.89 8.33 7.77
N ARG A 70 -0.87 8.53 6.45
CA ARG A 70 -1.81 9.43 5.75
C ARG A 70 -3.28 9.07 5.96
N HIS A 71 -3.58 7.80 6.24
CA HIS A 71 -4.95 7.31 6.46
C HIS A 71 -5.29 7.11 7.95
N GLY A 72 -4.42 7.56 8.87
CA GLY A 72 -4.65 7.43 10.31
C GLY A 72 -4.67 5.97 10.80
N LEU A 73 -3.98 5.08 10.07
CA LEU A 73 -3.86 3.64 10.36
C LEU A 73 -2.48 3.27 10.89
N ALA A 74 -1.55 4.22 10.96
CA ALA A 74 -0.28 3.99 11.64
C ALA A 74 -0.54 3.70 13.13
N ALA A 75 0.20 2.74 13.68
CA ALA A 75 0.16 2.50 15.11
C ALA A 75 0.59 3.77 15.84
N VAL A 76 -0.12 4.14 16.90
CA VAL A 76 0.38 5.13 17.85
C VAL A 76 1.74 4.62 18.35
N PRO A 77 2.82 5.42 18.32
CA PRO A 77 4.12 4.99 18.84
C PRO A 77 3.95 4.48 20.27
N ALA A 78 4.59 3.35 20.59
CA ALA A 78 4.44 2.67 21.88
C ALA A 78 4.75 3.57 23.10
N ASP A 79 5.46 4.68 22.89
CA ASP A 79 5.84 5.64 23.93
C ASP A 79 4.93 6.88 24.02
N SER A 80 3.79 6.91 23.34
CA SER A 80 2.80 7.97 23.60
C SER A 80 2.04 7.65 24.89
N PRO A 81 2.11 8.48 25.95
CA PRO A 81 1.28 8.26 27.12
C PRO A 81 -0.17 8.34 26.66
N ARG A 82 -0.92 7.24 26.77
CA ARG A 82 -2.37 7.27 26.61
C ARG A 82 -2.88 8.34 27.56
N ALA A 83 -3.37 9.45 27.01
CA ALA A 83 -4.17 10.39 27.77
C ALA A 83 -5.36 9.59 28.32
N GLN A 84 -5.30 9.30 29.61
CA GLN A 84 -6.41 8.72 30.35
C GLN A 84 -7.43 9.85 30.50
N SER A 85 -8.53 9.78 29.73
CA SER A 85 -9.69 10.63 29.98
C SER A 85 -10.31 10.21 31.32
N SER A 86 -10.37 11.17 32.25
CA SER A 86 -11.35 11.19 33.34
C SER A 86 -12.76 11.48 32.81
#